data_AF-A0A7S2FUY7-F1
#
_entry.id   AF-A0A7S2FUY7-F1
#
_cell.length_a   1.000
_cell.length_b   1.000
_cell.length_c   1.000
_cell.angle_alpha   90.00
_cell.angle_beta   90.00
_cell.angle_gamma   90.00
#
_symmetry.space_group_name_H-M   'P 1'
#
loop_
_entity.id
_entity.type
_entity.pdbx_description
1 polymer ?
#
loop_
_entity_poly.entity_id
_entity_poly.type
_entity_poly.pdbx_seq_one_letter_code
_entity_poly.pdbx_strand_id
1 'polypeptide(L)'
;ELVEGRALYGPAFKSGHWFTRWHLGSKSKNSPFHGAPSFLTVHAYLGSQFERSLQSVDPRVAAHYWDVWADSDTSWASSFFWDENWFGPLDGKQPGDLHGLSGRFENTTIMRNLSAGSKHYEFNFNATHNSYGLVTEPFNNNPSLFVTRSPSFCGASTKNYSLPGCYVLRGCFGADNMIDFHSGIEDDLHSDIHQILGGFYDCGVDLKEEGYLNYSHELVTFGTCLPTMTKSAYYGGFIAPVFNFTVPKYCSLDTPFEDCRMEFPEVLAALTSNTTTPEVLWQMFSLLTESCTALSDLLEPSAEYDSIVFKNRSLSETREIIRLALRIWAQIPKFSQFSSPLGSANDPIFWPIHTSYEKNWNYMRLKPGSFNSSWGNSLETMKVKGWDFDDEVMPCDDAYGIRRRPIGSYFTNRELVELFDPSRPELPYIFDDFGYEQCQI
;
A
#
# COMPACT_ATOMS: atom_id res chain seq x y z
N GLU A 1 14.69 9.16 -19.83
CA GLU A 1 14.90 9.04 -18.37
C GLU A 1 16.05 8.12 -17.96
N LEU A 2 15.88 6.79 -17.79
CA LEU A 2 16.95 5.96 -17.18
C LEU A 2 18.30 6.02 -17.92
N VAL A 3 18.26 5.96 -19.26
CA VAL A 3 19.48 6.04 -20.09
C VAL A 3 20.15 7.41 -19.93
N GLU A 4 19.38 8.48 -19.99
CA GLU A 4 19.88 9.86 -19.84
C GLU A 4 20.42 10.10 -18.43
N GLY A 5 19.69 9.67 -17.40
CA GLY A 5 20.12 9.80 -16.01
C GLY A 5 21.37 9.00 -15.71
N ARG A 6 21.53 7.79 -16.26
CA ARG A 6 22.79 7.02 -16.15
C ARG A 6 23.94 7.68 -16.89
N ALA A 7 23.68 8.33 -18.02
CA ALA A 7 24.70 9.08 -18.75
C ALA A 7 25.19 10.31 -17.95
N LEU A 8 24.30 10.93 -17.15
CA LEU A 8 24.61 12.12 -16.36
C LEU A 8 25.20 11.79 -14.98
N TYR A 9 24.59 10.85 -14.26
CA TYR A 9 24.85 10.56 -12.84
C TYR A 9 25.59 9.23 -12.62
N GLY A 10 25.86 8.49 -13.70
CA GLY A 10 26.60 7.23 -13.66
C GLY A 10 25.72 5.99 -13.49
N PRO A 11 26.34 4.80 -13.46
CA PRO A 11 25.63 3.52 -13.61
C PRO A 11 24.69 3.17 -12.44
N ALA A 12 24.92 3.76 -11.26
CA ALA A 12 24.10 3.55 -10.07
C ALA A 12 22.72 4.24 -10.15
N PHE A 13 22.55 5.21 -11.05
CA PHE A 13 21.29 5.94 -11.19
C PHE A 13 20.11 5.05 -11.62
N LYS A 14 18.99 5.26 -10.93
CA LYS A 14 17.66 4.68 -11.17
C LYS A 14 16.60 5.80 -11.05
N SER A 15 15.68 5.88 -12.02
CA SER A 15 14.57 6.85 -11.93
C SER A 15 13.46 6.36 -11.01
N GLY A 16 12.58 7.27 -10.56
CA GLY A 16 11.37 6.91 -9.81
C GLY A 16 10.54 5.84 -10.52
N HIS A 17 10.34 5.96 -11.83
CA HIS A 17 9.62 4.94 -12.60
C HIS A 17 10.31 3.57 -12.62
N TRP A 18 11.64 3.52 -12.52
CA TRP A 18 12.35 2.25 -12.39
C TRP A 18 11.97 1.56 -11.07
N PHE A 19 11.95 2.33 -9.98
CA PHE A 19 11.56 1.83 -8.66
C PHE A 19 10.11 1.38 -8.60
N THR A 20 9.17 2.16 -9.14
CA THR A 20 7.76 1.76 -9.21
C THR A 20 7.58 0.46 -9.98
N ARG A 21 8.20 0.35 -11.16
CA ARG A 21 8.11 -0.87 -11.98
C ARG A 21 8.74 -2.07 -11.28
N TRP A 22 9.83 -1.85 -10.55
CA TRP A 22 10.46 -2.87 -9.73
C TRP A 22 9.52 -3.33 -8.62
N HIS A 23 8.96 -2.39 -7.84
CA HIS A 23 8.09 -2.65 -6.69
C HIS A 23 6.80 -3.37 -7.06
N LEU A 24 6.18 -3.04 -8.20
CA LEU A 24 5.01 -3.76 -8.73
C LEU A 24 5.27 -5.25 -8.97
N GLY A 25 6.52 -5.61 -9.25
CA GLY A 25 6.92 -6.97 -9.61
C GLY A 25 6.34 -7.45 -10.95
N SER A 26 6.74 -8.63 -11.39
CA SER A 26 6.39 -9.13 -12.74
C SER A 26 4.94 -9.59 -12.91
N LYS A 27 4.13 -9.65 -11.84
CA LYS A 27 2.75 -10.18 -11.89
C LYS A 27 1.73 -9.57 -10.94
N SER A 28 2.14 -8.72 -9.97
CA SER A 28 1.31 -8.13 -8.88
C SER A 28 0.44 -9.08 -8.02
N LYS A 29 0.13 -10.29 -8.49
CA LYS A 29 -0.58 -11.38 -7.80
C LYS A 29 0.30 -12.13 -6.81
N ASN A 30 1.54 -12.43 -7.21
CA ASN A 30 2.52 -13.20 -6.44
C ASN A 30 3.80 -12.38 -6.34
N SER A 31 3.71 -11.23 -5.66
CA SER A 31 4.88 -10.39 -5.46
C SER A 31 5.81 -11.08 -4.46
N PRO A 32 7.09 -11.35 -4.78
CA PRO A 32 8.04 -11.85 -3.80
C PRO A 32 8.37 -10.81 -2.70
N PHE A 33 7.82 -9.60 -2.84
CA PHE A 33 8.11 -8.43 -2.03
C PHE A 33 7.11 -8.20 -0.90
N HIS A 34 6.01 -8.96 -0.85
CA HIS A 34 4.88 -8.76 0.06
C HIS A 34 4.27 -10.12 0.43
N GLY A 35 3.61 -10.20 1.59
CA GLY A 35 2.86 -11.36 2.10
C GLY A 35 3.72 -12.46 2.71
N ALA A 36 5.00 -12.17 2.98
CA ALA A 36 5.94 -13.09 3.61
C ALA A 36 7.08 -12.30 4.27
N PRO A 37 7.84 -12.91 5.21
CA PRO A 37 9.02 -12.29 5.82
C PRO A 37 10.04 -11.66 4.86
N SER A 38 10.05 -12.06 3.59
CA SER A 38 10.83 -11.41 2.53
C SER A 38 10.48 -9.94 2.32
N PHE A 39 9.33 -9.44 2.78
CA PHE A 39 8.97 -8.02 2.78
C PHE A 39 10.07 -7.15 3.37
N LEU A 40 10.61 -7.50 4.54
CA LEU A 40 11.61 -6.71 5.25
C LEU A 40 12.96 -6.71 4.52
N THR A 41 13.42 -7.86 4.04
CA THR A 41 14.70 -7.99 3.31
C THR A 41 14.64 -7.25 1.97
N VAL A 42 13.52 -7.34 1.27
CA VAL A 42 13.29 -6.70 -0.03
C VAL A 42 13.17 -5.19 0.11
N HIS A 43 12.45 -4.69 1.12
CA HIS A 43 12.32 -3.24 1.30
C HIS A 43 13.61 -2.60 1.79
N ALA A 44 14.39 -3.27 2.63
CA ALA A 44 15.76 -2.85 2.96
C ALA A 44 16.65 -2.82 1.70
N TYR A 45 16.56 -3.85 0.84
CA TYR A 45 17.23 -3.85 -0.45
C TYR A 45 16.81 -2.67 -1.33
N LEU A 46 15.51 -2.41 -1.44
CA LEU A 46 14.98 -1.33 -2.26
C LEU A 46 15.43 0.04 -1.73
N GLY A 47 15.43 0.23 -0.42
CA GLY A 47 16.00 1.40 0.26
C GLY A 47 17.48 1.60 -0.09
N SER A 48 18.29 0.53 -0.05
CA SER A 48 19.71 0.59 -0.42
C SER A 48 19.94 1.02 -1.88
N GLN A 49 19.05 0.60 -2.79
CA GLN A 49 19.11 0.99 -4.20
C GLN A 49 18.65 2.44 -4.39
N PHE A 50 17.63 2.86 -3.66
CA PHE A 50 17.11 4.22 -3.68
C PHE A 50 18.16 5.21 -3.20
N GLU A 51 18.76 4.97 -2.03
CA GLU A 51 19.81 5.83 -1.50
C GLU A 51 21.00 5.92 -2.46
N ARG A 52 21.48 4.80 -3.01
CA ARG A 52 22.58 4.82 -3.98
C ARG A 52 22.23 5.58 -5.26
N SER A 53 20.98 5.51 -5.71
CA SER A 53 20.52 6.32 -6.83
C SER A 53 20.58 7.81 -6.49
N LEU A 54 20.15 8.21 -5.30
CA LEU A 54 20.26 9.60 -4.84
C LEU A 54 21.73 10.05 -4.71
N GLN A 55 22.59 9.21 -4.15
CA GLN A 55 24.02 9.48 -3.97
C GLN A 55 24.79 9.56 -5.31
N SER A 56 24.26 8.95 -6.36
CA SER A 56 24.80 9.13 -7.72
C SER A 56 24.58 10.55 -8.26
N VAL A 57 23.58 11.27 -7.74
CA VAL A 57 23.29 12.67 -8.05
C VAL A 57 24.02 13.60 -7.08
N ASP A 58 23.89 13.37 -5.76
CA ASP A 58 24.59 14.12 -4.71
C ASP A 58 25.08 13.16 -3.62
N PRO A 59 26.39 12.89 -3.50
CA PRO A 59 26.92 11.88 -2.59
C PRO A 59 26.78 12.23 -1.10
N ARG A 60 26.25 13.42 -0.76
CA ARG A 60 26.04 13.86 0.64
C ARG A 60 24.68 13.46 1.20
N VAL A 61 23.78 12.98 0.35
CA VAL A 61 22.41 12.64 0.77
C VAL A 61 22.35 11.23 1.34
N ALA A 62 21.43 11.05 2.28
CA ALA A 62 21.01 9.77 2.81
C ALA A 62 19.47 9.67 2.70
N ALA A 63 18.94 8.45 2.59
CA ALA A 63 17.51 8.24 2.69
C ALA A 63 17.06 8.56 4.11
N HIS A 64 16.11 9.50 4.25
CA HIS A 64 15.50 9.80 5.53
C HIS A 64 14.35 8.83 5.82
N TYR A 65 13.89 8.77 7.07
CA TYR A 65 12.75 7.97 7.50
C TYR A 65 11.66 8.86 8.10
N TRP A 66 10.44 8.34 8.19
CA TRP A 66 9.33 8.97 8.93
C TRP A 66 8.81 8.00 9.99
N ASP A 67 9.00 8.35 11.26
CA ASP A 67 8.40 7.63 12.39
C ASP A 67 6.89 7.95 12.48
N VAL A 68 6.12 7.47 11.50
CA VAL A 68 4.66 7.66 11.34
C VAL A 68 3.85 7.35 12.61
N TRP A 69 4.33 6.40 13.41
CA TRP A 69 3.73 5.98 14.69
C TRP A 69 3.95 6.99 15.82
N ALA A 70 4.94 7.89 15.72
CA ALA A 70 5.08 9.01 16.63
C ALA A 70 4.07 10.12 16.30
N ASP A 71 3.70 10.24 15.02
CA ASP A 71 2.74 11.22 14.51
C ASP A 71 1.29 10.69 14.48
N SER A 72 1.07 9.42 14.79
CA SER A 72 -0.20 8.70 14.53
C SER A 72 -1.41 9.21 15.29
N ASP A 73 -1.21 9.67 16.53
CA ASP A 73 -2.27 9.86 17.52
C ASP A 73 -3.03 11.18 17.36
N THR A 74 -3.21 11.66 16.12
CA THR A 74 -3.95 12.85 15.63
C THR A 74 -3.13 14.06 15.16
N SER A 75 -1.79 13.99 15.17
CA SER A 75 -0.93 15.06 14.62
C SER A 75 -0.39 14.81 13.22
N TRP A 76 -0.59 13.62 12.65
CA TRP A 76 0.01 13.28 11.36
C TRP A 76 -0.41 14.25 10.26
N ALA A 77 -1.67 14.70 10.25
CA ALA A 77 -2.17 15.63 9.24
C ALA A 77 -1.59 17.04 9.38
N SER A 78 -1.01 17.37 10.53
CA SER A 78 -0.27 18.62 10.77
C SER A 78 1.25 18.41 10.80
N SER A 79 1.74 17.24 10.40
CA SER A 79 3.18 16.96 10.34
C SER A 79 3.86 17.85 9.29
N PHE A 80 5.11 18.24 9.55
CA PHE A 80 5.92 19.06 8.64
C PHE A 80 6.16 18.37 7.28
N PHE A 81 5.95 17.06 7.19
CA PHE A 81 5.99 16.32 5.93
C PHE A 81 5.06 16.92 4.87
N TRP A 82 3.98 17.60 5.27
CA TRP A 82 3.02 18.25 4.37
C TRP A 82 3.36 19.70 4.03
N ASP A 83 4.52 20.21 4.43
CA ASP A 83 4.97 21.54 4.00
C ASP A 83 5.27 21.55 2.49
N GLU A 84 5.12 22.71 1.84
CA GLU A 84 5.39 22.89 0.40
C GLU A 84 6.81 22.47 -0.03
N ASN A 85 7.77 22.60 0.90
CA ASN A 85 9.18 22.27 0.67
C ASN A 85 9.51 20.78 0.87
N TRP A 86 8.57 20.00 1.43
CA TRP A 86 8.67 18.56 1.67
C TRP A 86 7.78 17.79 0.67
N PHE A 87 6.74 17.10 1.12
CA PHE A 87 5.88 16.24 0.28
C PHE A 87 4.59 16.92 -0.18
N GLY A 88 4.47 18.23 0.08
CA GLY A 88 3.38 19.06 -0.36
C GLY A 88 2.15 18.99 0.55
N PRO A 89 1.38 20.08 0.66
CA PRO A 89 0.12 20.12 1.39
C PRO A 89 -0.85 19.01 0.99
N LEU A 90 -1.54 18.46 2.00
CA LEU A 90 -2.56 17.42 1.82
C LEU A 90 -3.73 17.85 0.93
N ASP A 91 -4.14 19.12 0.97
CA ASP A 91 -5.36 19.62 0.30
C ASP A 91 -5.17 20.08 -1.15
N GLY A 92 -4.07 19.68 -1.80
CA GLY A 92 -3.81 20.03 -3.20
C GLY A 92 -3.69 21.54 -3.46
N LYS A 93 -3.77 21.93 -4.73
CA LYS A 93 -3.48 23.32 -5.18
C LYS A 93 -4.69 24.25 -5.23
N GLN A 94 -5.90 23.76 -5.47
CA GLN A 94 -7.08 24.59 -5.75
C GLN A 94 -8.40 23.87 -5.40
N PRO A 95 -9.48 24.60 -5.08
CA PRO A 95 -10.82 24.05 -5.05
C PRO A 95 -11.19 23.47 -6.44
N GLY A 96 -11.31 22.15 -6.55
CA GLY A 96 -11.78 21.46 -7.77
C GLY A 96 -10.76 20.56 -8.48
N ASP A 97 -9.47 20.64 -8.16
CA ASP A 97 -8.47 19.60 -8.50
C ASP A 97 -7.66 19.30 -7.23
N LEU A 98 -8.30 18.55 -6.35
CA LEU A 98 -7.87 18.33 -4.97
C LEU A 98 -6.88 17.17 -4.83
N HIS A 99 -6.56 16.48 -5.92
CA HIS A 99 -5.91 15.19 -5.81
C HIS A 99 -4.48 15.20 -6.35
N GLY A 100 -4.12 16.07 -7.30
CA GLY A 100 -2.72 16.22 -7.72
C GLY A 100 -1.81 16.68 -6.58
N LEU A 101 -0.56 16.17 -6.54
CA LEU A 101 0.42 16.68 -5.58
C LEU A 101 0.72 18.17 -5.80
N SER A 102 1.05 18.85 -4.71
CA SER A 102 1.48 20.26 -4.69
C SER A 102 2.93 20.38 -4.18
N GLY A 103 3.50 21.59 -4.22
CA GLY A 103 4.87 21.84 -3.75
C GLY A 103 5.95 21.20 -4.63
N ARG A 104 7.03 20.71 -4.00
CA ARG A 104 8.22 20.15 -4.70
C ARG A 104 7.92 19.04 -5.71
N PHE A 105 6.91 18.22 -5.42
CA PHE A 105 6.54 17.06 -6.24
C PHE A 105 5.33 17.30 -7.13
N GLU A 106 4.93 18.55 -7.30
CA GLU A 106 3.93 18.93 -8.30
C GLU A 106 4.34 18.42 -9.68
N ASN A 107 3.37 17.93 -10.45
CA ASN A 107 3.57 17.41 -11.81
C ASN A 107 4.50 16.18 -11.87
N THR A 108 4.74 15.48 -10.75
CA THR A 108 5.40 14.17 -10.80
C THR A 108 4.56 13.23 -11.66
N THR A 109 5.16 12.74 -12.74
CA THR A 109 4.45 11.93 -13.74
C THR A 109 4.47 10.46 -13.38
N ILE A 110 3.42 9.75 -13.81
CA ILE A 110 3.36 8.29 -13.76
C ILE A 110 3.77 7.74 -15.11
N MET A 111 4.59 6.70 -15.10
CA MET A 111 4.99 6.02 -16.35
C MET A 111 3.76 5.44 -17.03
N ARG A 112 3.57 5.77 -18.32
CA ARG A 112 2.61 5.10 -19.19
C ARG A 112 3.34 4.11 -20.09
N ASN A 113 2.99 2.83 -20.00
CA ASN A 113 3.54 1.77 -20.82
C ASN A 113 2.44 1.07 -21.61
N LEU A 114 2.27 1.45 -22.88
CA LEU A 114 1.33 0.81 -23.81
C LEU A 114 1.97 -0.33 -24.60
N SER A 115 3.28 -0.51 -24.50
CA SER A 115 4.03 -1.49 -25.29
C SER A 115 4.17 -2.79 -24.50
N ALA A 116 3.22 -3.69 -24.70
CA ALA A 116 3.41 -5.12 -24.42
C ALA A 116 4.55 -5.65 -25.30
N GLY A 117 5.80 -5.49 -24.87
CA GLY A 117 6.95 -5.99 -25.65
C GLY A 117 8.28 -5.26 -25.51
N SER A 118 8.41 -4.23 -24.66
CA SER A 118 9.74 -3.66 -24.38
C SER A 118 10.58 -4.66 -23.57
N LYS A 119 11.25 -5.59 -24.26
CA LYS A 119 12.24 -6.55 -23.72
C LYS A 119 13.54 -5.85 -23.24
N HIS A 120 13.47 -4.57 -22.90
CA HIS A 120 14.63 -3.71 -22.64
C HIS A 120 15.17 -3.80 -21.21
N TYR A 121 14.62 -4.69 -20.39
CA TYR A 121 15.19 -5.05 -19.09
C TYR A 121 15.40 -6.56 -19.07
N GLU A 122 16.54 -7.01 -18.54
CA GLU A 122 16.89 -8.43 -18.34
C GLU A 122 15.85 -9.21 -17.50
N PHE A 123 14.86 -8.49 -16.96
CA PHE A 123 13.71 -9.01 -16.24
C PHE A 123 12.44 -8.77 -17.06
N ASN A 124 11.68 -9.83 -17.30
CA ASN A 124 10.39 -9.77 -17.97
C ASN A 124 9.31 -9.19 -17.03
N PHE A 125 9.48 -7.94 -16.59
CA PHE A 125 8.48 -7.12 -15.89
C PHE A 125 7.39 -6.66 -16.87
N ASN A 126 6.86 -7.57 -17.69
CA ASN A 126 5.87 -7.23 -18.69
C ASN A 126 4.63 -6.64 -18.00
N ALA A 127 4.41 -5.35 -18.26
CA ALA A 127 3.09 -4.73 -18.37
C ALA A 127 2.15 -4.80 -17.15
N THR A 128 2.64 -4.74 -15.91
CA THR A 128 1.75 -4.42 -14.77
C THR A 128 1.35 -2.96 -14.88
N HIS A 129 0.19 -2.73 -15.51
CA HIS A 129 -0.42 -1.43 -15.69
C HIS A 129 -1.94 -1.56 -15.60
N ASN A 130 -2.61 -0.45 -15.32
CA ASN A 130 -4.06 -0.38 -15.37
C ASN A 130 -4.59 -0.30 -16.81
N SER A 131 -5.91 -0.22 -16.99
CA SER A 131 -6.55 -0.22 -18.31
C SER A 131 -6.13 0.97 -19.19
N TYR A 132 -5.68 2.08 -18.61
CA TYR A 132 -5.15 3.25 -19.34
C TYR A 132 -3.68 3.11 -19.76
N GLY A 133 -3.02 2.03 -19.34
CA GLY A 133 -1.60 1.78 -19.57
C GLY A 133 -0.68 2.44 -18.55
N LEU A 134 -1.18 2.89 -17.40
CA LEU A 134 -0.37 3.51 -16.36
C LEU A 134 0.25 2.45 -15.45
N VAL A 135 1.54 2.58 -15.17
CA VAL A 135 2.31 1.64 -14.34
C VAL A 135 1.88 1.77 -12.88
N THR A 136 0.90 0.96 -12.52
CA THR A 136 0.27 0.83 -11.20
C THR A 136 -0.41 -0.54 -11.11
N GLU A 137 -1.13 -0.81 -10.03
CA GLU A 137 -1.92 -2.03 -9.91
C GLU A 137 -3.03 -2.10 -10.98
N PRO A 138 -3.20 -3.24 -11.67
CA PRO A 138 -4.15 -3.38 -12.77
C PRO A 138 -5.60 -3.08 -12.45
N PHE A 139 -6.01 -3.20 -11.18
CA PHE A 139 -7.35 -2.87 -10.72
C PHE A 139 -7.54 -1.38 -10.36
N ASN A 140 -6.46 -0.62 -10.16
CA ASN A 140 -6.54 0.81 -9.93
C ASN A 140 -6.65 1.55 -11.27
N ASN A 141 -7.88 1.77 -11.74
CA ASN A 141 -8.16 2.50 -12.98
C ASN A 141 -8.20 4.03 -12.84
N ASN A 142 -7.45 4.60 -11.89
CA ASN A 142 -7.18 6.04 -11.87
C ASN A 142 -6.44 6.47 -13.15
N PRO A 143 -7.02 7.33 -14.01
CA PRO A 143 -6.43 7.73 -15.30
C PRO A 143 -5.39 8.85 -15.19
N SER A 144 -5.12 9.36 -13.98
CA SER A 144 -4.21 10.50 -13.81
C SER A 144 -2.81 10.21 -14.36
N LEU A 145 -2.29 11.10 -15.20
CA LEU A 145 -0.90 11.05 -15.66
C LEU A 145 0.10 11.54 -14.61
N PHE A 146 -0.41 12.09 -13.51
CA PHE A 146 0.36 12.65 -12.42
C PHE A 146 0.04 11.92 -11.12
N VAL A 147 1.00 11.91 -10.20
CA VAL A 147 0.79 11.38 -8.85
C VAL A 147 -0.32 12.14 -8.16
N THR A 148 -1.23 11.41 -7.53
CA THR A 148 -2.34 11.94 -6.75
C THR A 148 -2.32 11.41 -5.32
N ARG A 149 -2.86 12.22 -4.41
CA ARG A 149 -3.12 11.95 -2.99
C ARG A 149 -4.43 12.62 -2.60
N SER A 150 -5.23 11.95 -1.78
CA SER A 150 -6.52 12.44 -1.29
C SER A 150 -6.57 12.28 0.23
N PRO A 151 -6.67 13.37 1.01
CA PRO A 151 -6.88 13.28 2.46
C PRO A 151 -8.35 12.96 2.79
N SER A 152 -8.99 12.15 1.95
CA SER A 152 -10.39 11.78 2.07
C SER A 152 -10.69 10.42 1.45
N PHE A 153 -11.72 9.78 2.00
CA PHE A 153 -12.37 8.60 1.50
C PHE A 153 -13.77 9.01 1.00
N CYS A 154 -13.96 9.12 -0.31
CA CYS A 154 -15.27 9.42 -0.90
C CYS A 154 -15.96 10.64 -0.27
N GLY A 155 -15.22 11.73 -0.03
CA GLY A 155 -15.72 12.96 0.61
C GLY A 155 -15.59 13.02 2.14
N ALA A 156 -15.42 11.89 2.83
CA ALA A 156 -15.13 11.85 4.26
C ALA A 156 -13.63 12.07 4.53
N SER A 157 -13.27 13.03 5.40
CA SER A 157 -11.87 13.34 5.71
C SER A 157 -11.17 12.16 6.40
N THR A 158 -9.99 11.76 5.90
CA THR A 158 -9.14 10.78 6.58
C THR A 158 -8.24 11.41 7.65
N LYS A 159 -8.12 12.75 7.68
CA LYS A 159 -7.24 13.49 8.61
C LYS A 159 -7.54 13.27 10.08
N ASN A 160 -8.78 12.92 10.40
CA ASN A 160 -9.23 12.68 11.77
C ASN A 160 -9.08 11.20 12.19
N TYR A 161 -8.55 10.36 11.32
CA TYR A 161 -8.27 8.95 11.62
C TYR A 161 -6.84 8.83 12.08
N SER A 162 -6.64 8.08 13.15
CA SER A 162 -5.31 7.74 13.60
C SER A 162 -4.64 6.84 12.57
N LEU A 163 -3.38 7.11 12.27
CA LEU A 163 -2.52 6.10 11.66
C LEU A 163 -2.27 4.97 12.68
N PRO A 164 -1.80 3.79 12.25
CA PRO A 164 -1.29 2.79 13.18
C PRO A 164 -0.18 3.40 14.07
N GLY A 165 -0.45 3.41 15.38
CA GLY A 165 0.37 4.15 16.35
C GLY A 165 1.21 3.29 17.29
N CYS A 166 1.69 3.89 18.36
CA CYS A 166 2.52 3.24 19.37
C CYS A 166 1.89 1.98 20.00
N TYR A 167 0.55 1.85 20.01
CA TYR A 167 -0.10 0.61 20.47
C TYR A 167 0.19 -0.56 19.52
N VAL A 168 0.00 -0.37 18.22
CA VAL A 168 0.25 -1.40 17.20
C VAL A 168 1.72 -1.73 17.14
N LEU A 169 2.60 -0.70 17.11
CA LEU A 169 4.06 -0.90 17.09
C LEU A 169 4.57 -1.75 18.27
N ARG A 170 4.05 -1.51 19.48
CA ARG A 170 4.36 -2.33 20.67
C ARG A 170 3.96 -3.79 20.48
N GLY A 171 2.80 -4.03 19.86
CA GLY A 171 2.34 -5.36 19.48
C GLY A 171 3.35 -6.05 18.56
N CYS A 172 3.76 -5.37 17.48
CA CYS A 172 4.75 -5.90 16.54
C CYS A 172 6.10 -6.19 17.23
N PHE A 173 6.54 -5.30 18.13
CA PHE A 173 7.81 -5.46 18.86
C PHE A 173 7.75 -6.55 19.94
N GLY A 174 6.57 -7.03 20.29
CA GLY A 174 6.39 -8.22 21.13
C GLY A 174 6.74 -9.53 20.42
N ALA A 175 7.01 -9.52 19.11
CA ALA A 175 7.36 -10.71 18.35
C ALA A 175 8.73 -11.29 18.72
N ASP A 176 8.81 -12.63 18.78
CA ASP A 176 10.03 -13.38 19.04
C ASP A 176 10.75 -13.84 17.75
N ASN A 177 10.05 -13.83 16.62
CA ASN A 177 10.56 -14.34 15.35
C ASN A 177 10.09 -13.50 14.17
N MET A 178 10.77 -13.71 13.03
CA MET A 178 10.55 -12.96 11.81
C MET A 178 9.13 -13.08 11.23
N ILE A 179 8.44 -14.21 11.41
CA ILE A 179 7.09 -14.43 10.86
C ILE A 179 6.08 -13.54 11.59
N ASP A 180 6.11 -13.56 12.91
CA ASP A 180 5.20 -12.75 13.74
C ASP A 180 5.52 -11.25 13.62
N PHE A 181 6.82 -10.90 13.56
CA PHE A 181 7.24 -9.52 13.37
C PHE A 181 6.81 -8.99 12.00
N HIS A 182 6.99 -9.79 10.94
CA HIS A 182 6.50 -9.47 9.61
C HIS A 182 4.99 -9.21 9.60
N SER A 183 4.19 -10.09 10.21
CA SER A 183 2.74 -9.92 10.22
C SER A 183 2.35 -8.60 10.90
N GLY A 184 2.96 -8.28 12.04
CA GLY A 184 2.74 -6.98 12.67
C GLY A 184 3.16 -5.78 11.81
N ILE A 185 4.29 -5.85 11.10
CA ILE A 185 4.76 -4.74 10.27
C ILE A 185 3.95 -4.60 8.97
N GLU A 186 3.76 -5.67 8.20
CA GLU A 186 3.09 -5.63 6.89
C GLU A 186 1.56 -5.55 7.03
N ASP A 187 0.97 -6.41 7.87
CA ASP A 187 -0.49 -6.52 7.95
C ASP A 187 -1.08 -5.39 8.80
N ASP A 188 -0.51 -5.10 9.98
CA ASP A 188 -1.11 -4.16 10.93
C ASP A 188 -0.62 -2.71 10.79
N LEU A 189 0.68 -2.48 10.51
CA LEU A 189 1.22 -1.12 10.38
C LEU A 189 1.19 -0.60 8.94
N HIS A 190 1.68 -1.39 7.99
CA HIS A 190 1.92 -0.93 6.62
C HIS A 190 0.64 -0.72 5.82
N SER A 191 -0.29 -1.68 5.88
CA SER A 191 -1.49 -1.66 5.03
C SER A 191 -2.26 -0.35 5.21
N ASP A 192 -2.74 -0.07 6.44
CA ASP A 192 -3.63 1.06 6.75
C ASP A 192 -3.05 2.43 6.35
N ILE A 193 -1.73 2.61 6.46
CA ILE A 193 -1.05 3.87 6.12
C ILE A 193 -1.28 4.23 4.65
N HIS A 194 -1.22 3.26 3.73
CA HIS A 194 -1.45 3.49 2.31
C HIS A 194 -2.85 4.06 2.05
N GLN A 195 -3.86 3.52 2.72
CA GLN A 195 -5.24 3.95 2.50
C GLN A 195 -5.57 5.26 3.19
N ILE A 196 -5.11 5.47 4.43
CA ILE A 196 -5.39 6.70 5.18
C ILE A 196 -4.70 7.91 4.54
N LEU A 197 -3.42 7.77 4.17
CA LEU A 197 -2.66 8.87 3.58
C LEU A 197 -3.00 9.11 2.11
N GLY A 198 -3.27 8.05 1.36
CA GLY A 198 -3.54 8.17 -0.06
C GLY A 198 -5.00 8.50 -0.37
N GLY A 199 -5.97 7.93 0.35
CA GLY A 199 -7.40 8.07 0.11
C GLY A 199 -7.90 7.69 -1.29
N PHE A 200 -9.19 7.90 -1.50
CA PHE A 200 -9.89 7.59 -2.76
C PHE A 200 -10.96 8.63 -3.07
N TYR A 201 -11.28 8.77 -4.36
CA TYR A 201 -12.19 9.79 -4.88
C TYR A 201 -12.93 9.29 -6.13
N ASP A 202 -13.91 10.07 -6.61
CA ASP A 202 -14.84 9.70 -7.68
C ASP A 202 -15.56 8.36 -7.41
N CYS A 203 -16.06 8.23 -6.18
CA CYS A 203 -16.79 7.06 -5.71
C CYS A 203 -18.24 7.05 -6.21
N GLY A 204 -18.89 5.88 -6.16
CA GLY A 204 -20.34 5.76 -6.43
C GLY A 204 -21.26 6.49 -5.42
N VAL A 205 -20.67 7.11 -4.40
CA VAL A 205 -21.31 7.96 -3.40
C VAL A 205 -20.30 9.02 -2.95
N ASP A 206 -20.72 10.28 -2.81
CA ASP A 206 -19.95 11.29 -2.10
C ASP A 206 -20.57 11.51 -0.71
N LEU A 207 -19.87 11.08 0.33
CA LEU A 207 -20.38 11.10 1.71
C LEU A 207 -20.58 12.51 2.24
N LYS A 208 -19.85 13.50 1.72
CA LYS A 208 -20.00 14.88 2.13
C LYS A 208 -21.17 15.54 1.41
N GLU A 209 -21.23 15.40 0.09
CA GLU A 209 -22.27 16.01 -0.73
C GLU A 209 -23.65 15.37 -0.49
N GLU A 210 -23.70 14.05 -0.29
CA GLU A 210 -24.94 13.33 0.01
C GLU A 210 -25.33 13.37 1.50
N GLY A 211 -24.54 14.03 2.38
CA GLY A 211 -24.91 14.28 3.77
C GLY A 211 -24.75 13.09 4.73
N TYR A 212 -23.80 12.18 4.44
CA TYR A 212 -23.54 10.95 5.20
C TYR A 212 -22.29 11.02 6.10
N LEU A 213 -21.80 12.23 6.42
CA LEU A 213 -20.62 12.39 7.27
C LEU A 213 -20.80 11.82 8.69
N ASN A 214 -22.04 11.63 9.15
CA ASN A 214 -22.34 10.96 10.42
C ASN A 214 -21.93 9.47 10.43
N TYR A 215 -21.68 8.86 9.27
CA TYR A 215 -21.19 7.49 9.10
C TYR A 215 -19.72 7.40 8.69
N SER A 216 -18.98 8.52 8.77
CA SER A 216 -17.59 8.57 8.31
C SER A 216 -16.76 7.49 8.97
N HIS A 217 -16.90 7.28 10.30
CA HIS A 217 -16.09 6.31 11.05
C HIS A 217 -16.13 4.93 10.40
N GLU A 218 -17.32 4.37 10.23
CA GLU A 218 -17.54 3.05 9.65
C GLU A 218 -17.11 2.98 8.19
N LEU A 219 -17.39 4.02 7.39
CA LEU A 219 -17.12 4.00 5.95
C LEU A 219 -15.65 4.24 5.61
N VAL A 220 -14.92 5.04 6.38
CA VAL A 220 -13.47 5.17 6.23
C VAL A 220 -12.75 3.89 6.68
N THR A 221 -13.20 3.24 7.76
CA THR A 221 -12.69 1.90 8.15
C THR A 221 -12.96 0.87 7.07
N PHE A 222 -14.15 0.86 6.45
CA PHE A 222 -14.41 0.05 5.26
C PHE A 222 -13.42 0.38 4.12
N GLY A 223 -13.07 1.66 4.00
CA GLY A 223 -12.11 2.16 3.03
C GLY A 223 -10.69 1.63 3.19
N THR A 224 -10.19 1.45 4.42
CA THR A 224 -8.83 0.92 4.62
C THR A 224 -8.69 -0.50 4.07
N CYS A 225 -9.79 -1.26 4.04
CA CYS A 225 -9.81 -2.60 3.47
C CYS A 225 -10.09 -2.65 1.96
N LEU A 226 -10.52 -1.55 1.35
CA LEU A 226 -11.04 -1.53 -0.02
C LEU A 226 -10.02 -2.04 -1.05
N PRO A 227 -8.75 -1.61 -1.05
CA PRO A 227 -7.75 -2.14 -1.99
C PRO A 227 -7.50 -3.63 -1.82
N THR A 228 -7.46 -4.14 -0.58
CA THR A 228 -7.27 -5.57 -0.30
C THR A 228 -8.44 -6.41 -0.81
N MET A 229 -9.67 -5.93 -0.61
CA MET A 229 -10.87 -6.57 -1.18
C MET A 229 -10.81 -6.55 -2.71
N THR A 230 -10.51 -5.41 -3.33
CA THR A 230 -10.42 -5.28 -4.80
C THR A 230 -9.34 -6.20 -5.38
N LYS A 231 -8.17 -6.26 -4.73
CA LYS A 231 -7.08 -7.18 -5.07
C LYS A 231 -7.53 -8.65 -4.99
N SER A 232 -8.22 -9.02 -3.91
CA SER A 232 -8.77 -10.38 -3.72
C SER A 232 -9.75 -10.75 -4.82
N ALA A 233 -10.68 -9.85 -5.17
CA ALA A 233 -11.60 -10.06 -6.29
C ALA A 233 -10.86 -10.18 -7.64
N TYR A 234 -9.94 -9.26 -7.93
CA TYR A 234 -9.24 -9.20 -9.22
C TYR A 234 -8.35 -10.42 -9.48
N TYR A 235 -7.60 -10.90 -8.48
CA TYR A 235 -6.60 -11.96 -8.66
C TYR A 235 -7.11 -13.38 -8.41
N GLY A 236 -8.39 -13.57 -8.08
CA GLY A 236 -8.94 -14.89 -7.79
C GLY A 236 -8.74 -15.35 -6.35
N GLY A 237 -8.72 -14.42 -5.39
CA GLY A 237 -8.78 -14.69 -3.95
C GLY A 237 -10.18 -15.13 -3.52
N PHE A 238 -10.45 -15.19 -2.20
CA PHE A 238 -11.68 -15.80 -1.70
C PHE A 238 -12.98 -15.06 -2.11
N ILE A 239 -12.88 -13.78 -2.46
CA ILE A 239 -14.03 -12.96 -2.93
C ILE A 239 -14.39 -13.32 -4.38
N ALA A 240 -13.41 -13.69 -5.20
CA ALA A 240 -13.59 -13.84 -6.64
C ALA A 240 -14.58 -14.93 -7.09
N PRO A 241 -14.71 -16.10 -6.40
CA PRO A 241 -15.74 -17.08 -6.71
C PRO A 241 -17.17 -16.59 -6.43
N VAL A 242 -17.33 -15.55 -5.62
CA VAL A 242 -18.63 -15.09 -5.13
C VAL A 242 -19.15 -13.88 -5.89
N PHE A 243 -18.26 -12.96 -6.29
CA PHE A 243 -18.63 -11.73 -6.96
C PHE A 243 -18.03 -11.65 -8.36
N ASN A 244 -18.91 -11.62 -9.37
CA ASN A 244 -18.48 -11.29 -10.73
C ASN A 244 -18.15 -9.80 -10.84
N PHE A 245 -17.02 -9.51 -11.51
CA PHE A 245 -16.60 -8.15 -11.80
C PHE A 245 -16.40 -7.93 -13.30
N THR A 246 -16.51 -6.67 -13.70
CA THR A 246 -16.12 -6.19 -15.03
C THR A 246 -15.00 -5.19 -14.87
N VAL A 247 -13.91 -5.37 -15.63
CA VAL A 247 -12.83 -4.40 -15.75
C VAL A 247 -12.39 -4.35 -17.21
N PRO A 248 -12.43 -3.18 -17.88
CA PRO A 248 -11.97 -3.06 -19.25
C PRO A 248 -10.50 -3.45 -19.38
N LYS A 249 -10.11 -4.15 -20.45
CA LYS A 249 -8.70 -4.52 -20.66
C LYS A 249 -7.85 -3.36 -21.18
N TYR A 250 -8.50 -2.38 -21.79
CA TYR A 250 -7.87 -1.21 -22.39
C TYR A 250 -8.85 -0.05 -22.42
N CYS A 251 -8.36 1.14 -22.12
CA CYS A 251 -9.03 2.42 -22.29
C CYS A 251 -8.02 3.42 -22.86
N SER A 252 -8.48 4.27 -23.78
CA SER A 252 -7.72 5.45 -24.19
C SER A 252 -7.81 6.53 -23.10
N LEU A 253 -6.88 7.48 -23.07
CA LEU A 253 -6.84 8.51 -22.01
C LEU A 253 -8.05 9.47 -22.03
N ASP A 254 -8.80 9.50 -23.13
CA ASP A 254 -10.04 10.25 -23.31
C ASP A 254 -11.29 9.43 -22.93
N THR A 255 -11.15 8.14 -22.61
CA THR A 255 -12.26 7.35 -22.05
C THR A 255 -12.60 7.89 -20.66
N PRO A 256 -13.87 8.20 -20.35
CA PRO A 256 -14.29 8.57 -19.01
C PRO A 256 -13.95 7.51 -17.96
N PHE A 257 -13.66 7.93 -16.73
CA PHE A 257 -13.31 6.99 -15.66
C PHE A 257 -14.44 6.00 -15.38
N GLU A 258 -15.67 6.46 -15.41
CA GLU A 258 -16.89 5.71 -15.16
C GLU A 258 -17.05 4.56 -16.16
N ASP A 259 -16.62 4.77 -17.42
CA ASP A 259 -16.65 3.75 -18.48
C ASP A 259 -15.46 2.78 -18.41
N CYS A 260 -14.42 3.13 -17.64
CA CYS A 260 -13.18 2.37 -17.53
C CYS A 260 -12.93 1.73 -16.15
N ARG A 261 -13.74 1.98 -15.14
CA ARG A 261 -13.49 1.46 -13.78
C ARG A 261 -13.83 -0.02 -13.65
N MET A 262 -13.39 -0.60 -12.54
CA MET A 262 -13.83 -1.93 -12.12
C MET A 262 -15.21 -1.82 -11.45
N GLU A 263 -16.14 -2.68 -11.84
CA GLU A 263 -17.50 -2.70 -11.28
C GLU A 263 -17.94 -4.12 -10.92
N PHE A 264 -18.92 -4.22 -10.01
CA PHE A 264 -19.58 -5.47 -9.62
C PHE A 264 -21.08 -5.39 -9.97
N PRO A 265 -21.46 -5.78 -11.20
CA PRO A 265 -22.82 -5.58 -11.70
C PRO A 265 -23.92 -6.23 -10.85
N GLU A 266 -23.64 -7.38 -10.24
CA GLU A 266 -24.58 -8.11 -9.39
C GLU A 266 -24.89 -7.34 -8.10
N VAL A 267 -23.89 -6.69 -7.52
CA VAL A 267 -24.06 -5.83 -6.34
C VAL A 267 -24.86 -4.58 -6.72
N LEU A 268 -24.56 -3.97 -7.87
CA LEU A 268 -25.30 -2.81 -8.37
C LEU A 268 -26.78 -3.15 -8.66
N ALA A 269 -27.04 -4.33 -9.25
CA ALA A 269 -28.39 -4.82 -9.48
C ALA A 269 -29.14 -5.06 -8.16
N ALA A 270 -28.47 -5.61 -7.15
CA ALA A 270 -29.05 -5.80 -5.83
C ALA A 270 -29.40 -4.45 -5.16
N LEU A 271 -28.53 -3.45 -5.26
CA LEU A 271 -28.72 -2.11 -4.67
C LEU A 271 -29.87 -1.31 -5.30
N THR A 272 -30.20 -1.60 -6.56
CA THR A 272 -31.23 -0.86 -7.32
C THR A 272 -32.56 -1.62 -7.41
N SER A 273 -32.60 -2.90 -7.06
CA SER A 273 -33.81 -3.70 -7.12
C SER A 273 -34.73 -3.46 -5.92
N ASN A 274 -36.01 -3.21 -6.22
CA ASN A 274 -37.08 -3.11 -5.23
C ASN A 274 -37.40 -4.45 -4.54
N THR A 275 -36.85 -5.58 -5.02
CA THR A 275 -37.07 -6.91 -4.43
C THR A 275 -35.93 -7.38 -3.53
N THR A 276 -34.81 -6.67 -3.51
CA THR A 276 -33.66 -7.02 -2.66
C THR A 276 -34.02 -6.74 -1.20
N THR A 277 -33.89 -7.76 -0.35
CA THR A 277 -34.13 -7.59 1.08
C THR A 277 -32.85 -7.14 1.81
N PRO A 278 -32.95 -6.50 2.99
CA PRO A 278 -31.78 -6.15 3.80
C PRO A 278 -30.87 -7.35 4.11
N GLU A 279 -31.43 -8.55 4.23
CA GLU A 279 -30.68 -9.78 4.50
C GLU A 279 -29.78 -10.17 3.33
N VAL A 280 -30.20 -9.92 2.09
CA VAL A 280 -29.36 -10.14 0.89
C VAL A 280 -28.18 -9.17 0.89
N LEU A 281 -28.41 -7.89 1.19
CA LEU A 281 -27.33 -6.91 1.30
C LEU A 281 -26.38 -7.25 2.45
N TRP A 282 -26.91 -7.71 3.57
CA TRP A 282 -26.09 -8.19 4.69
C TRP A 282 -25.20 -9.36 4.28
N GLN A 283 -25.73 -10.36 3.57
CA GLN A 283 -24.94 -11.50 3.09
C GLN A 283 -23.80 -11.07 2.14
N MET A 284 -24.06 -10.10 1.26
CA MET A 284 -23.01 -9.55 0.41
C MET A 284 -21.95 -8.82 1.23
N PHE A 285 -22.37 -8.02 2.21
CA PHE A 285 -21.47 -7.26 3.07
C PHE A 285 -20.66 -8.14 4.02
N SER A 286 -21.24 -9.19 4.60
CA SER A 286 -20.55 -10.08 5.53
C SER A 286 -19.34 -10.76 4.89
N LEU A 287 -19.44 -11.13 3.61
CA LEU A 287 -18.31 -11.67 2.85
C LEU A 287 -17.17 -10.65 2.70
N LEU A 288 -17.49 -9.37 2.61
CA LEU A 288 -16.47 -8.31 2.59
C LEU A 288 -15.81 -8.15 3.97
N THR A 289 -16.58 -8.27 5.05
CA THR A 289 -16.05 -8.18 6.43
C THR A 289 -15.07 -9.31 6.75
N GLU A 290 -15.20 -10.49 6.14
CA GLU A 290 -14.22 -11.58 6.30
C GLU A 290 -12.82 -11.21 5.77
N SER A 291 -12.72 -10.21 4.89
CA SER A 291 -11.45 -9.67 4.38
C SER A 291 -10.86 -8.57 5.26
N CYS A 292 -11.59 -8.13 6.30
CA CYS A 292 -11.37 -6.84 6.96
C CYS A 292 -11.67 -6.95 8.45
N THR A 293 -10.66 -7.35 9.23
CA THR A 293 -10.76 -7.48 10.70
C THR A 293 -11.17 -6.17 11.38
N ALA A 294 -10.62 -5.04 10.94
CA ALA A 294 -10.96 -3.72 11.46
C ALA A 294 -12.48 -3.39 11.35
N LEU A 295 -13.14 -3.87 10.30
CA LEU A 295 -14.58 -3.67 10.12
C LEU A 295 -15.40 -4.64 10.98
N SER A 296 -14.92 -5.89 11.16
CA SER A 296 -15.51 -6.84 12.10
C SER A 296 -15.51 -6.29 13.54
N ASP A 297 -14.47 -5.56 13.92
CA ASP A 297 -14.38 -4.93 15.25
C ASP A 297 -15.40 -3.81 15.47
N LEU A 298 -16.02 -3.28 14.41
CA LEU A 298 -17.10 -2.29 14.53
C LEU A 298 -18.49 -2.91 14.64
N LEU A 299 -18.61 -4.23 14.52
CA LEU A 299 -19.87 -4.95 14.52
C LEU A 299 -20.13 -5.63 15.88
N GLU A 300 -21.39 -5.71 16.27
CA GLU A 300 -21.81 -6.42 17.49
C GLU A 300 -23.19 -7.09 17.30
N PRO A 301 -23.46 -8.21 17.99
CA PRO A 301 -24.78 -8.80 18.01
C PRO A 301 -25.75 -7.91 18.81
N SER A 302 -26.93 -7.66 18.25
CA SER A 302 -28.03 -6.97 18.92
C SER A 302 -29.18 -7.93 19.21
N ALA A 303 -29.44 -8.14 20.51
CA ALA A 303 -30.59 -8.91 20.96
C ALA A 303 -31.93 -8.19 20.70
N GLU A 304 -31.94 -6.86 20.56
CA GLU A 304 -33.13 -6.07 20.26
C GLU A 304 -33.65 -6.38 18.84
N TYR A 305 -32.73 -6.60 17.91
CA TYR A 305 -33.04 -6.78 16.49
C TYR A 305 -32.88 -8.21 15.99
N ASP A 306 -32.38 -9.12 16.84
CA ASP A 306 -31.96 -10.48 16.45
C ASP A 306 -31.04 -10.45 15.20
N SER A 307 -30.06 -9.54 15.22
CA SER A 307 -29.21 -9.21 14.06
C SER A 307 -27.85 -8.65 14.49
N ILE A 308 -26.95 -8.47 13.53
CA ILE A 308 -25.65 -7.81 13.75
C ILE A 308 -25.78 -6.34 13.34
N VAL A 309 -25.34 -5.45 14.21
CA VAL A 309 -25.36 -4.00 13.99
C VAL A 309 -23.98 -3.39 14.15
N PHE A 310 -23.77 -2.20 13.59
CA PHE A 310 -22.62 -1.39 13.96
C PHE A 310 -22.76 -0.91 15.40
N LYS A 311 -21.65 -0.96 16.15
CA LYS A 311 -21.57 -0.48 17.54
C LYS A 311 -22.13 0.94 17.64
N ASN A 312 -23.04 1.17 18.59
CA ASN A 312 -23.71 2.45 18.82
C ASN A 312 -24.58 2.95 17.64
N ARG A 313 -25.04 2.07 16.75
CA ARG A 313 -25.94 2.41 15.65
C ARG A 313 -27.27 1.67 15.77
N SER A 314 -28.35 2.31 15.33
CA SER A 314 -29.64 1.66 15.13
C SER A 314 -29.58 0.66 13.97
N LEU A 315 -30.57 -0.24 13.89
CA LEU A 315 -30.72 -1.14 12.74
C LEU A 315 -30.89 -0.38 11.41
N SER A 316 -31.60 0.75 11.41
CA SER A 316 -31.79 1.57 10.20
C SER A 316 -30.49 2.22 9.75
N GLU A 317 -29.70 2.76 10.67
CA GLU A 317 -28.38 3.32 10.36
C GLU A 317 -27.43 2.22 9.86
N THR A 318 -27.43 1.06 10.51
CA THR A 318 -26.62 -0.10 10.07
C THR A 318 -26.93 -0.48 8.63
N ARG A 319 -28.22 -0.60 8.28
CA ARG A 319 -28.66 -0.91 6.90
C ARG A 319 -28.21 0.15 5.90
N GLU A 320 -28.24 1.42 6.29
CA GLU A 320 -27.78 2.51 5.43
C GLU A 320 -26.25 2.48 5.25
N ILE A 321 -25.49 2.24 6.32
CA ILE A 321 -24.02 2.08 6.24
C ILE A 321 -23.65 0.93 5.30
N ILE A 322 -24.31 -0.23 5.43
CA ILE A 322 -24.11 -1.38 4.54
C ILE A 322 -24.42 -1.01 3.08
N ARG A 323 -25.54 -0.32 2.85
CA ARG A 323 -25.94 0.13 1.50
C ARG A 323 -24.88 1.07 0.90
N LEU A 324 -24.35 2.00 1.67
CA LEU A 324 -23.31 2.93 1.24
C LEU A 324 -21.98 2.22 0.97
N ALA A 325 -21.54 1.32 1.86
CA ALA A 325 -20.33 0.52 1.66
C ALA A 325 -20.42 -0.34 0.38
N LEU A 326 -21.57 -0.99 0.16
CA LEU A 326 -21.81 -1.77 -1.06
C LEU A 326 -21.89 -0.89 -2.31
N ARG A 327 -22.41 0.36 -2.24
CA ARG A 327 -22.35 1.31 -3.36
C ARG A 327 -20.91 1.64 -3.75
N ILE A 328 -20.04 1.88 -2.76
CA ILE A 328 -18.61 2.13 -2.98
C ILE A 328 -17.93 0.88 -3.58
N TRP A 329 -18.23 -0.29 -3.04
CA TRP A 329 -17.69 -1.56 -3.56
C TRP A 329 -18.13 -1.86 -4.98
N ALA A 330 -19.42 -1.65 -5.29
CA ALA A 330 -19.99 -1.97 -6.59
C ALA A 330 -19.37 -1.15 -7.74
N GLN A 331 -18.81 0.02 -7.42
CA GLN A 331 -18.23 0.98 -8.34
C GLN A 331 -16.89 1.43 -7.79
N ILE A 332 -15.83 0.64 -8.05
CA ILE A 332 -14.51 0.86 -7.46
C ILE A 332 -14.02 2.28 -7.78
N PRO A 333 -13.65 3.08 -6.76
CA PRO A 333 -13.27 4.47 -6.95
C PRO A 333 -11.86 4.59 -7.54
N LYS A 334 -11.46 5.83 -7.85
CA LYS A 334 -10.06 6.11 -8.16
C LYS A 334 -9.26 5.93 -6.88
N PHE A 335 -8.35 4.95 -6.88
CA PHE A 335 -7.34 4.90 -5.83
C PHE A 335 -6.25 5.91 -6.16
N SER A 336 -5.90 6.73 -5.18
CA SER A 336 -4.65 7.50 -5.28
C SER A 336 -3.47 6.53 -5.47
N GLN A 337 -2.35 7.07 -5.92
CA GLN A 337 -1.18 6.25 -6.22
C GLN A 337 -0.63 5.63 -4.94
N PHE A 338 -0.62 6.40 -3.84
CA PHE A 338 -0.18 5.89 -2.55
C PHE A 338 -1.13 4.83 -1.99
N SER A 339 -2.44 4.92 -2.21
CA SER A 339 -3.39 3.88 -1.76
C SER A 339 -3.43 2.60 -2.58
N SER A 340 -2.59 2.48 -3.61
CA SER A 340 -2.38 1.22 -4.33
C SER A 340 -1.12 0.57 -3.76
N PRO A 341 -1.19 -0.39 -2.82
CA PRO A 341 -0.02 -0.84 -2.08
C PRO A 341 1.18 -1.19 -2.95
N LEU A 342 0.98 -1.90 -4.08
CA LEU A 342 2.08 -2.26 -4.99
C LEU A 342 2.49 -1.11 -5.94
N GLY A 343 1.58 -0.17 -6.20
CA GLY A 343 1.82 1.04 -7.01
C GLY A 343 2.30 2.26 -6.20
N SER A 344 2.35 2.15 -4.88
CA SER A 344 2.57 3.23 -3.92
C SER A 344 3.91 3.94 -4.07
N ALA A 345 4.93 3.25 -4.57
CA ALA A 345 6.23 3.82 -4.91
C ALA A 345 6.19 4.90 -6.02
N ASN A 346 5.04 5.11 -6.68
CA ASN A 346 4.82 6.30 -7.51
C ASN A 346 4.79 7.59 -6.66
N ASP A 347 4.31 7.53 -5.42
CA ASP A 347 4.26 8.69 -4.51
C ASP A 347 5.58 8.79 -3.71
N PRO A 348 6.29 9.94 -3.76
CA PRO A 348 7.54 10.14 -3.02
C PRO A 348 7.46 9.90 -1.51
N ILE A 349 6.28 10.04 -0.86
CA ILE A 349 6.13 9.75 0.58
C ILE A 349 6.36 8.28 0.92
N PHE A 350 6.30 7.38 -0.07
CA PHE A 350 6.64 5.97 0.05
C PHE A 350 8.01 5.76 0.70
N TRP A 351 9.02 6.52 0.25
CA TRP A 351 10.40 6.29 0.63
C TRP A 351 10.68 6.45 2.12
N PRO A 352 10.36 7.60 2.75
CA PRO A 352 10.60 7.74 4.18
C PRO A 352 9.79 6.77 5.04
N ILE A 353 8.58 6.39 4.62
CA ILE A 353 7.77 5.42 5.36
C ILE A 353 8.42 4.02 5.31
N HIS A 354 8.88 3.59 4.14
CA HIS A 354 9.43 2.23 3.99
C HIS A 354 10.83 2.08 4.57
N THR A 355 11.62 3.15 4.61
CA THR A 355 12.89 3.18 5.37
C THR A 355 12.66 2.94 6.87
N SER A 356 11.52 3.38 7.42
CA SER A 356 11.17 3.16 8.83
C SER A 356 10.97 1.68 9.18
N TYR A 357 10.57 0.83 8.23
CA TYR A 357 10.46 -0.62 8.48
C TYR A 357 11.83 -1.29 8.61
N GLU A 358 12.84 -0.83 7.84
CA GLU A 358 14.23 -1.27 8.01
C GLU A 358 14.76 -0.86 9.39
N LYS A 359 14.48 0.38 9.82
CA LYS A 359 14.81 0.86 11.16
C LYS A 359 14.19 -0.02 12.25
N ASN A 360 12.90 -0.33 12.14
CA ASN A 360 12.19 -1.21 13.07
C ASN A 360 12.78 -2.63 13.10
N TRP A 361 13.16 -3.17 11.95
CA TRP A 361 13.80 -4.47 11.87
C TRP A 361 15.19 -4.47 12.51
N ASN A 362 15.99 -3.43 12.27
CA ASN A 362 17.29 -3.25 12.92
C ASN A 362 17.14 -3.14 14.45
N TYR A 363 16.13 -2.43 14.94
CA TYR A 363 15.81 -2.39 16.36
C TYR A 363 15.57 -3.79 16.93
N MET A 364 14.72 -4.60 16.28
CA MET A 364 14.40 -5.96 16.75
C MET A 364 15.64 -6.87 16.83
N ARG A 365 16.66 -6.63 16.01
CA ARG A 365 17.92 -7.39 16.02
C ARG A 365 18.91 -6.90 17.08
N LEU A 366 18.81 -5.64 17.51
CA LEU A 366 19.70 -5.02 18.48
C LEU A 366 19.15 -5.07 19.91
N LYS A 367 17.82 -5.12 20.08
CA LYS A 367 17.19 -5.12 21.40
C LYS A 367 17.66 -6.34 22.23
N PRO A 368 17.80 -6.20 23.56
CA PRO A 368 18.14 -7.33 24.42
C PRO A 368 17.11 -8.47 24.30
N GLY A 369 17.61 -9.69 24.16
CA GLY A 369 16.78 -10.90 23.99
C GLY A 369 17.21 -11.72 22.77
N SER A 370 16.47 -12.79 22.49
CA SER A 370 16.66 -13.59 21.28
C SER A 370 15.54 -13.27 20.29
N PHE A 371 15.85 -12.54 19.22
CA PHE A 371 14.97 -12.39 18.07
C PHE A 371 15.44 -13.33 16.95
N ASN A 372 14.58 -14.24 16.51
CA ASN A 372 14.91 -15.16 15.43
C ASN A 372 14.61 -14.53 14.07
N SER A 373 15.65 -14.05 13.37
CA SER A 373 15.53 -13.49 12.01
C SER A 373 15.47 -14.55 10.89
N SER A 374 15.48 -15.83 11.21
CA SER A 374 15.32 -16.93 10.24
C SER A 374 13.88 -17.44 10.19
N TRP A 375 13.48 -18.01 9.06
CA TRP A 375 12.19 -18.69 8.90
C TRP A 375 12.32 -19.96 8.05
N GLY A 376 11.24 -20.75 7.98
CA GLY A 376 11.20 -22.02 7.26
C GLY A 376 11.07 -21.87 5.73
N ASN A 377 11.22 -22.99 5.02
CA ASN A 377 11.11 -23.10 3.56
C ASN A 377 9.75 -23.70 3.13
N SER A 378 8.69 -23.36 3.84
CA SER A 378 7.36 -23.94 3.65
C SER A 378 6.27 -23.00 4.15
N LEU A 379 6.23 -21.77 3.66
CA LEU A 379 5.01 -20.97 3.74
C LEU A 379 3.98 -21.62 2.80
N GLU A 380 3.32 -22.69 3.29
CA GLU A 380 2.61 -23.71 2.49
C GLU A 380 1.41 -23.17 1.70
N THR A 381 0.91 -21.98 2.02
CA THR A 381 -0.36 -21.47 1.50
C THR A 381 -0.26 -20.94 0.07
N MET A 382 0.90 -20.42 -0.37
CA MET A 382 1.15 -20.02 -1.76
C MET A 382 2.65 -20.17 -2.08
N LYS A 383 3.05 -21.12 -2.92
CA LYS A 383 4.45 -21.30 -3.37
C LYS A 383 4.91 -20.14 -4.26
N VAL A 384 5.21 -18.99 -3.69
CA VAL A 384 5.76 -17.82 -4.38
C VAL A 384 7.29 -17.86 -4.25
N LYS A 385 7.98 -17.98 -5.39
CA LYS A 385 9.46 -17.94 -5.40
C LYS A 385 9.94 -16.62 -4.80
N GLY A 386 10.83 -16.69 -3.83
CA GLY A 386 11.39 -15.53 -3.13
C GLY A 386 10.83 -15.30 -1.73
N TRP A 387 9.81 -16.08 -1.31
CA TRP A 387 9.25 -16.00 0.05
C TRP A 387 10.03 -16.82 1.07
N ASP A 388 10.58 -17.96 0.67
CA ASP A 388 11.31 -18.86 1.57
C ASP A 388 12.69 -18.30 1.95
N PHE A 389 13.21 -18.72 3.10
CA PHE A 389 14.45 -18.15 3.65
C PHE A 389 15.68 -18.43 2.76
N ASP A 390 15.69 -19.59 2.10
CA ASP A 390 16.76 -19.98 1.18
C ASP A 390 16.46 -19.68 -0.30
N ASP A 391 15.30 -19.08 -0.59
CA ASP A 391 14.93 -18.73 -1.95
C ASP A 391 15.70 -17.51 -2.45
N GLU A 392 16.11 -17.56 -3.73
CA GLU A 392 16.60 -16.39 -4.45
C GLU A 392 15.50 -15.33 -4.61
N VAL A 393 15.79 -14.12 -4.16
CA VAL A 393 14.87 -12.99 -4.22
C VAL A 393 15.19 -12.16 -5.45
N MET A 394 14.51 -12.44 -6.55
CA MET A 394 14.77 -11.73 -7.81
C MET A 394 14.16 -10.32 -7.78
N PRO A 395 14.85 -9.27 -8.28
CA PRO A 395 16.19 -9.26 -8.85
C PRO A 395 17.25 -8.64 -7.91
N CYS A 396 17.34 -9.10 -6.66
CA CYS A 396 18.26 -8.53 -5.68
C CYS A 396 19.70 -8.97 -5.98
N ASP A 397 20.50 -8.17 -6.68
CA ASP A 397 21.84 -8.56 -7.18
C ASP A 397 23.00 -7.71 -6.63
N ASP A 398 22.72 -6.55 -6.03
CA ASP A 398 23.63 -5.79 -5.19
C ASP A 398 22.89 -4.94 -4.15
N ALA A 399 23.41 -4.82 -2.94
CA ALA A 399 22.85 -3.94 -1.90
C ALA A 399 23.96 -3.07 -1.33
N TYR A 400 23.77 -1.76 -1.31
CA TYR A 400 24.83 -0.78 -1.03
C TYR A 400 26.09 -0.93 -1.92
N GLY A 401 25.95 -1.50 -3.12
CA GLY A 401 27.09 -1.82 -4.00
C GLY A 401 27.90 -3.05 -3.57
N ILE A 402 27.48 -3.70 -2.49
CA ILE A 402 28.02 -4.98 -2.03
C ILE A 402 27.36 -6.09 -2.87
N ARG A 403 28.20 -6.86 -3.57
CA ARG A 403 27.77 -8.01 -4.36
C ARG A 403 28.51 -9.25 -3.87
N ARG A 404 27.76 -10.29 -3.46
CA ARG A 404 28.34 -11.57 -3.01
C ARG A 404 28.22 -12.68 -4.05
N ARG A 405 27.42 -12.47 -5.10
CA ARG A 405 27.16 -13.46 -6.14
C ARG A 405 27.62 -12.97 -7.53
N PRO A 406 27.92 -13.88 -8.47
CA PRO A 406 28.23 -13.50 -9.84
C PRO A 406 27.13 -12.68 -10.49
N ILE A 407 27.48 -11.89 -11.51
CA ILE A 407 26.50 -11.19 -12.34
C ILE A 407 25.49 -12.20 -12.92
N GLY A 408 24.21 -11.91 -12.77
CA GLY A 408 23.12 -12.79 -13.20
C GLY A 408 22.61 -13.75 -12.11
N SER A 409 23.15 -13.67 -10.90
CA SER A 409 22.63 -14.37 -9.71
C SER A 409 22.08 -13.39 -8.68
N TYR A 410 21.09 -13.82 -7.91
CA TYR A 410 20.41 -12.98 -6.91
C TYR A 410 20.67 -13.47 -5.50
N PHE A 411 20.64 -12.55 -4.55
CA PHE A 411 20.69 -12.87 -3.14
C PHE A 411 19.53 -13.78 -2.73
N THR A 412 19.79 -14.67 -1.79
CA THR A 412 18.71 -15.31 -1.04
C THR A 412 18.25 -14.40 0.10
N ASN A 413 17.07 -14.68 0.67
CA ASN A 413 16.63 -14.01 1.89
C ASN A 413 17.65 -14.15 3.02
N ARG A 414 18.20 -15.35 3.23
CA ARG A 414 19.30 -15.59 4.20
C ARG A 414 20.47 -14.63 4.00
N GLU A 415 20.93 -14.48 2.76
CA GLU A 415 22.05 -13.58 2.47
C GLU A 415 21.70 -12.11 2.70
N LEU A 416 20.46 -11.70 2.42
CA LEU A 416 19.98 -10.35 2.73
C LEU A 416 19.85 -10.11 4.25
N VAL A 417 19.33 -11.08 5.01
CA VAL A 417 19.32 -11.03 6.49
C VAL A 417 20.73 -10.89 7.05
N GLU A 418 21.69 -11.65 6.53
CA GLU A 418 23.08 -11.53 6.92
C GLU A 418 23.73 -10.22 6.47
N LEU A 419 23.32 -9.65 5.33
CA LEU A 419 23.88 -8.42 4.79
C LEU A 419 23.41 -7.20 5.59
N PHE A 420 22.11 -7.11 5.89
CA PHE A 420 21.49 -6.03 6.66
C PHE A 420 21.58 -6.24 8.17
N ASP A 421 22.58 -6.98 8.65
CA ASP A 421 22.82 -7.11 10.09
C ASP A 421 23.42 -5.82 10.65
N PRO A 422 22.73 -5.11 11.57
CA PRO A 422 23.21 -3.82 12.07
C PRO A 422 24.52 -3.92 12.88
N SER A 423 24.95 -5.14 13.26
CA SER A 423 26.26 -5.36 13.89
C SER A 423 27.42 -5.44 12.89
N ARG A 424 27.14 -5.43 11.59
CA ARG A 424 28.17 -5.63 10.57
C ARG A 424 28.91 -4.36 10.20
N PRO A 425 30.26 -4.42 10.15
CA PRO A 425 31.08 -3.28 9.78
C PRO A 425 30.99 -2.94 8.29
N GLU A 426 30.46 -3.83 7.45
CA GLU A 426 30.32 -3.58 6.01
C GLU A 426 29.12 -2.72 5.65
N LEU A 427 28.15 -2.53 6.57
CA LEU A 427 27.04 -1.62 6.32
C LEU A 427 27.52 -0.16 6.29
N PRO A 428 27.06 0.66 5.33
CA PRO A 428 27.51 2.05 5.21
C PRO A 428 27.04 2.92 6.38
N TYR A 429 25.94 2.53 7.03
CA TYR A 429 25.39 3.21 8.19
C TYR A 429 24.60 2.25 9.07
N ILE A 430 24.31 2.73 10.28
CA ILE A 430 23.23 2.26 11.14
C ILE A 430 22.34 3.47 11.42
N PHE A 431 21.06 3.26 11.72
CA PHE A 431 20.18 4.35 12.15
C PHE A 431 20.74 4.98 13.44
N ASP A 432 20.67 6.31 13.50
CA ASP A 432 21.27 7.14 14.54
C ASP A 432 20.55 7.03 15.88
N ASP A 433 19.24 6.76 15.86
CA ASP A 433 18.42 6.57 17.04
C ASP A 433 17.45 5.39 16.90
N PHE A 434 17.30 4.63 17.99
CA PHE A 434 16.25 3.62 18.17
C PHE A 434 15.37 3.95 19.40
N GLY A 435 15.31 5.23 19.76
CA GLY A 435 14.46 5.77 20.79
C GLY A 435 13.00 5.69 20.38
N TYR A 436 12.28 4.78 21.01
CA TYR A 436 10.82 4.66 20.92
C TYR A 436 10.17 5.09 22.25
N GLU A 437 10.79 6.04 22.96
CA GLU A 437 10.36 6.50 24.29
C GLU A 437 8.92 7.03 24.29
N GLN A 438 8.52 7.71 23.20
CA GLN A 438 7.15 8.17 22.95
C GLN A 438 6.14 7.02 22.92
N CYS A 439 6.60 5.82 22.52
CA CYS A 439 5.81 4.60 22.54
C CYS A 439 5.98 3.78 23.82
N GLN A 440 6.78 4.25 24.79
CA GLN A 440 7.09 3.56 26.05
C GLN A 440 7.70 2.17 25.83
N ILE A 441 8.60 2.07 24.86
CA ILE A 441 9.32 0.84 24.45
C ILE A 441 10.74 0.88 24.97
#